data_AF-A0A812MVU1-F1
#
_entry.id   AF-A0A812MVU1-F1
#
_cell.length_a   1.000
_cell.length_b   1.000
_cell.length_c   1.000
_cell.angle_alpha   90.00
_cell.angle_beta   90.00
_cell.angle_gamma   90.00
#
_symmetry.space_group_name_H-M   'P 1'
#
loop_
_entity.id
_entity.type
_entity.pdbx_description
1 polymer ?
#
loop_
_entity_poly.entity_id
_entity_poly.type
_entity_poly.pdbx_seq_one_letter_code
_entity_poly.pdbx_strand_id
1 'polypeptide(L)'
;MVLGAMVMAVAASLAQGCSRAYYEDAAGHHYTGRTMDWTEATKAKIWAFPKNMKRDGGVGPGSLEWTSKWNSVVTSMYDMASVDGINEKGLVGSLLYLVESDYGNEHRDAQKKLSVGGWLQYVLDSFATVPEAVAALQSDAVNIIAPDLPSGDAAAAHLALSDASNGSAILEYISGRLVIHNGSQYKVMTNSPPYDEQLALTAYWEGVGGNTFLPGTHRAADRFARLSFNLHAVPKASTSQLAVATVFSLVRSISVPLGLADPRHPNLASTRWRSVTDHTKGKYYFDSVINPSVFWVDMENIDFTGVDFQAYKMQKQLRLTIDYARRAVLTAAQLEDSIGKASALANQTVGRSAQFLNLPGFPPAGLWRPPPPKGFGERPSDMAPAFLDFMYQ
;
A
#
# COMPACT_ATOMS: atom_id res chain seq x y z
N MET A 1 -33.57 -9.44 -49.32
CA MET A 1 -32.32 -9.28 -48.55
C MET A 1 -32.50 -8.12 -47.60
N VAL A 2 -32.71 -8.38 -46.31
CA VAL A 2 -32.63 -7.36 -45.27
C VAL A 2 -31.28 -7.57 -44.59
N LEU A 3 -30.33 -6.66 -44.81
CA LEU A 3 -29.05 -6.67 -44.11
C LEU A 3 -29.30 -6.30 -42.64
N GLY A 4 -29.18 -7.28 -41.74
CA GLY A 4 -29.15 -7.04 -40.30
C GLY A 4 -27.80 -6.46 -39.90
N ALA A 5 -27.78 -5.21 -39.43
CA ALA A 5 -26.62 -4.64 -38.77
C ALA A 5 -26.44 -5.33 -37.41
N MET A 6 -25.48 -6.24 -37.32
CA MET A 6 -25.07 -6.87 -36.07
C MET A 6 -24.30 -5.83 -35.26
N VAL A 7 -24.98 -5.16 -34.33
CA VAL A 7 -24.34 -4.30 -33.33
C VAL A 7 -23.60 -5.22 -32.37
N MET A 8 -22.29 -5.40 -32.55
CA MET A 8 -21.44 -5.95 -31.51
C MET A 8 -21.42 -4.97 -30.35
N ALA A 9 -22.17 -5.28 -29.29
CA ALA A 9 -22.01 -4.62 -28.01
C ALA A 9 -20.62 -4.96 -27.47
N VAL A 10 -19.68 -4.02 -27.61
CA VAL A 10 -18.42 -4.08 -26.88
C VAL A 10 -18.78 -3.86 -25.41
N ALA A 11 -18.79 -4.94 -24.62
CA ALA A 11 -18.89 -4.83 -23.18
C ALA A 11 -17.67 -4.06 -22.70
N ALA A 12 -17.86 -2.81 -22.25
CA ALA A 12 -16.80 -2.06 -21.61
C ALA A 12 -16.41 -2.80 -20.32
N SER A 13 -15.21 -3.37 -20.29
CA SER A 13 -14.64 -4.00 -19.10
C SER A 13 -14.51 -2.95 -17.99
N LEU A 14 -15.35 -3.10 -16.97
CA LEU A 14 -15.42 -2.20 -15.83
C LEU A 14 -14.31 -2.55 -14.83
N ALA A 15 -13.27 -1.72 -14.78
CA ALA A 15 -12.11 -1.92 -13.92
C ALA A 15 -12.31 -1.34 -12.51
N GLN A 16 -12.52 -2.21 -11.50
CA GLN A 16 -12.10 -1.92 -10.11
C GLN A 16 -10.59 -2.08 -10.08
N GLY A 17 -9.79 -1.32 -9.34
CA GLY A 17 -8.43 -1.84 -9.27
C GLY A 17 -7.43 -1.32 -8.29
N CYS A 18 -6.88 -2.27 -7.58
CA CYS A 18 -5.55 -2.18 -7.01
C CYS A 18 -4.50 -1.88 -8.10
N SER A 19 -3.34 -1.38 -7.67
CA SER A 19 -2.11 -1.26 -8.46
C SER A 19 -0.96 -1.79 -7.63
N ARG A 20 0.06 -2.34 -8.28
CA ARG A 20 1.32 -2.73 -7.66
C ARG A 20 2.50 -2.18 -8.46
N ALA A 21 3.52 -1.70 -7.76
CA ALA A 21 4.81 -1.25 -8.32
C ALA A 21 5.98 -1.90 -7.59
N TYR A 22 7.00 -2.33 -8.33
CA TYR A 22 8.24 -2.88 -7.81
C TYR A 22 9.41 -2.01 -8.22
N TYR A 23 10.09 -1.45 -7.22
CA TYR A 23 11.07 -0.39 -7.36
C TYR A 23 12.42 -0.85 -6.79
N GLU A 24 13.50 -0.38 -7.41
CA GLU A 24 14.88 -0.65 -7.01
C GLU A 24 15.60 0.67 -6.75
N ASP A 25 16.22 0.81 -5.59
CA ASP A 25 16.99 2.00 -5.23
C ASP A 25 18.40 2.02 -5.85
N ALA A 26 19.18 3.07 -5.58
CA ALA A 26 20.53 3.22 -6.14
C ALA A 26 21.54 2.20 -5.60
N ALA A 27 21.24 1.56 -4.45
CA ALA A 27 22.06 0.54 -3.82
C ALA A 27 21.63 -0.89 -4.22
N GLY A 28 20.59 -1.04 -5.04
CA GLY A 28 20.06 -2.34 -5.43
C GLY A 28 19.11 -2.96 -4.41
N HIS A 29 18.61 -2.19 -3.44
CA HIS A 29 17.55 -2.65 -2.55
C HIS A 29 16.18 -2.51 -3.21
N HIS A 30 15.30 -3.45 -2.88
CA HIS A 30 14.01 -3.58 -3.52
C HIS A 30 12.84 -3.17 -2.62
N TYR A 31 11.83 -2.57 -3.24
CA TYR A 31 10.65 -2.02 -2.59
C TYR A 31 9.39 -2.36 -3.39
N THR A 32 8.32 -2.79 -2.72
CA THR A 32 7.01 -2.99 -3.37
C THR A 32 5.99 -2.04 -2.81
N GLY A 33 5.33 -1.28 -3.68
CA GLY A 33 4.20 -0.43 -3.35
C GLY A 33 2.90 -0.98 -3.90
N ARG A 34 1.80 -0.76 -3.18
CA ARG A 34 0.47 -1.15 -3.64
C ARG A 34 -0.61 -0.13 -3.27
N THR A 35 -1.65 -0.04 -4.11
CA THR A 35 -2.97 0.50 -3.72
C THR A 35 -4.00 -0.62 -3.55
N MET A 36 -4.92 -0.46 -2.60
CA MET A 36 -6.13 -1.25 -2.48
C MET A 36 -7.32 -0.37 -2.82
N ASP A 37 -7.97 -0.66 -3.93
CA ASP A 37 -9.13 0.09 -4.41
C ASP A 37 -10.35 -0.82 -4.33
N TRP A 38 -11.34 -0.43 -3.52
CA TRP A 38 -12.51 -1.24 -3.21
C TRP A 38 -13.77 -0.41 -2.98
N THR A 39 -14.92 -0.94 -3.38
CA THR A 39 -16.23 -0.25 -3.36
C THR A 39 -16.70 0.05 -1.94
N GLU A 40 -16.43 -0.84 -0.98
CA GLU A 40 -16.75 -0.65 0.44
C GLU A 40 -15.51 -0.66 1.36
N ALA A 41 -15.75 -0.56 2.67
CA ALA A 41 -14.68 -0.68 3.66
C ALA A 41 -14.19 -2.13 3.75
N THR A 42 -12.92 -2.36 3.42
CA THR A 42 -12.28 -3.70 3.40
C THR A 42 -12.08 -4.34 4.77
N LYS A 43 -12.36 -3.61 5.86
CA LYS A 43 -12.08 -4.00 7.26
C LYS A 43 -10.63 -4.47 7.44
N ALA A 44 -9.70 -3.76 6.82
CA ALA A 44 -8.29 -4.14 6.80
C ALA A 44 -7.69 -4.22 8.21
N LYS A 45 -6.96 -5.31 8.48
CA LYS A 45 -6.17 -5.49 9.71
C LYS A 45 -4.80 -6.03 9.35
N ILE A 46 -3.81 -5.70 10.18
CA ILE A 46 -2.46 -6.23 10.03
C ILE A 46 -2.26 -7.34 11.05
N TRP A 47 -1.83 -8.51 10.57
CA TRP A 47 -1.56 -9.70 11.36
C TRP A 47 -0.08 -10.05 11.28
N ALA A 48 0.46 -10.55 12.39
CA ALA A 48 1.77 -11.20 12.43
C ALA A 48 1.56 -12.69 12.70
N PHE A 49 2.05 -13.54 11.80
CA PHE A 49 1.92 -14.99 11.89
C PHE A 49 3.29 -15.63 12.10
N PRO A 50 3.50 -16.39 13.19
CA PRO A 50 4.75 -17.11 13.37
C PRO A 50 4.86 -18.30 12.41
N LYS A 51 6.10 -18.77 12.22
CA LYS A 51 6.36 -20.07 11.61
C LYS A 51 5.88 -21.22 12.49
N ASN A 52 5.83 -22.42 11.92
CA ASN A 52 5.35 -23.68 12.51
C ASN A 52 3.84 -23.71 12.81
N MET A 53 3.05 -22.82 12.21
CA MET A 53 1.60 -22.89 12.28
C MET A 53 1.09 -23.97 11.33
N LYS A 54 0.28 -24.89 11.84
CA LYS A 54 -0.50 -25.80 11.01
C LYS A 54 -1.65 -25.02 10.37
N ARG A 55 -1.82 -25.19 9.07
CA ARG A 55 -2.80 -24.47 8.24
C ARG A 55 -3.49 -25.46 7.30
N ASP A 56 -4.71 -25.13 6.92
CA ASP A 56 -5.44 -25.80 5.85
C ASP A 56 -5.94 -24.79 4.81
N GLY A 57 -6.27 -25.29 3.62
CA GLY A 57 -6.67 -24.50 2.46
C GLY A 57 -8.02 -23.80 2.58
N GLY A 58 -8.79 -24.05 3.64
CA GLY A 58 -10.03 -23.33 3.95
C GLY A 58 -11.23 -23.73 3.09
N VAL A 59 -11.24 -24.94 2.52
CA VAL A 59 -12.28 -25.42 1.60
C VAL A 59 -12.89 -26.77 2.00
N GLY A 60 -12.63 -27.20 3.24
CA GLY A 60 -13.14 -28.47 3.78
C GLY A 60 -12.40 -29.70 3.22
N PRO A 61 -13.09 -30.84 3.00
CA PRO A 61 -12.45 -32.07 2.53
C PRO A 61 -11.64 -31.89 1.24
N GLY A 62 -10.41 -32.42 1.23
CA GLY A 62 -9.48 -32.29 0.09
C GLY A 62 -8.66 -30.99 0.08
N SER A 63 -8.79 -30.15 1.12
CA SER A 63 -7.94 -28.99 1.32
C SER A 63 -6.45 -29.36 1.34
N LEU A 64 -5.63 -28.47 0.81
CA LEU A 64 -4.19 -28.45 1.03
C LEU A 64 -3.93 -28.23 2.52
N GLU A 65 -3.05 -29.03 3.12
CA GLU A 65 -2.56 -28.83 4.48
C GLU A 65 -1.07 -28.48 4.41
N TRP A 66 -0.64 -27.52 5.22
CA TRP A 66 0.77 -27.17 5.32
C TRP A 66 1.14 -26.71 6.73
N THR A 67 2.44 -26.62 6.98
CA THR A 67 3.00 -25.97 8.17
C THR A 67 3.82 -24.78 7.73
N SER A 68 3.57 -23.60 8.29
CA SER A 68 4.30 -22.39 7.90
C SER A 68 5.79 -22.55 8.18
N LYS A 69 6.64 -22.25 7.19
CA LYS A 69 8.10 -22.29 7.34
C LYS A 69 8.66 -20.95 7.78
N TRP A 70 7.97 -19.87 7.42
CA TRP A 70 8.41 -18.51 7.60
C TRP A 70 7.43 -17.70 8.45
N ASN A 71 7.98 -16.83 9.30
CA ASN A 71 7.22 -15.77 9.94
C ASN A 71 6.73 -14.78 8.87
N SER A 72 5.51 -14.24 9.01
CA SER A 72 4.96 -13.25 8.07
C SER A 72 4.19 -12.13 8.75
N VAL A 73 4.15 -10.97 8.10
CA VAL A 73 3.27 -9.85 8.41
C VAL A 73 2.39 -9.63 7.19
N VAL A 74 1.07 -9.67 7.39
CA VAL A 74 0.09 -9.55 6.30
C VAL A 74 -0.99 -8.54 6.62
N THR A 75 -1.56 -7.93 5.59
CA THR A 75 -2.83 -7.23 5.67
C THR A 75 -3.95 -8.16 5.22
N SER A 76 -4.92 -8.36 6.10
CA SER A 76 -6.13 -9.13 5.80
C SER A 76 -7.23 -8.24 5.23
N MET A 77 -8.10 -8.83 4.42
CA MET A 77 -9.39 -8.26 4.01
C MET A 77 -10.51 -9.11 4.62
N TYR A 78 -11.51 -8.43 5.22
CA TYR A 78 -12.66 -9.04 5.90
C TYR A 78 -12.33 -10.06 6.99
N ASP A 79 -11.12 -10.04 7.56
CA ASP A 79 -10.58 -11.09 8.45
C ASP A 79 -10.57 -12.50 7.81
N MET A 80 -10.72 -12.61 6.48
CA MET A 80 -10.89 -13.88 5.77
C MET A 80 -9.75 -14.18 4.81
N ALA A 81 -9.22 -13.16 4.13
CA ALA A 81 -8.20 -13.34 3.10
C ALA A 81 -6.95 -12.55 3.45
N SER A 82 -5.78 -13.13 3.23
CA SER A 82 -4.53 -12.37 3.22
C SER A 82 -4.37 -11.76 1.84
N VAL A 83 -4.36 -10.42 1.77
CA VAL A 83 -4.35 -9.72 0.48
C VAL A 83 -3.03 -9.04 0.18
N ASP A 84 -2.24 -8.69 1.19
CA ASP A 84 -0.89 -8.11 1.03
C ASP A 84 0.02 -8.62 2.14
N GLY A 85 1.33 -8.68 1.93
CA GLY A 85 2.24 -8.93 3.04
C GLY A 85 3.64 -9.32 2.64
N ILE A 86 4.45 -9.57 3.66
CA ILE A 86 5.87 -9.95 3.58
C ILE A 86 6.17 -11.09 4.54
N ASN A 87 7.10 -11.98 4.16
CA ASN A 87 7.68 -12.95 5.08
C ASN A 87 9.11 -12.58 5.51
N GLU A 88 9.65 -13.29 6.51
CA GLU A 88 10.98 -13.02 7.07
C GLU A 88 12.15 -13.24 6.09
N LYS A 89 11.87 -13.72 4.87
CA LYS A 89 12.84 -13.87 3.77
C LYS A 89 12.78 -12.73 2.75
N GLY A 90 11.91 -11.76 2.95
CA GLY A 90 11.75 -10.64 2.03
C GLY A 90 10.91 -10.99 0.80
N LEU A 91 10.21 -12.12 0.79
CA LEU A 91 9.18 -12.40 -0.22
C LEU A 91 7.94 -11.58 0.13
N VAL A 92 7.51 -10.76 -0.82
CA VAL A 92 6.30 -9.94 -0.76
C VAL A 92 5.32 -10.48 -1.78
N GLY A 93 4.06 -10.55 -1.38
CA GLY A 93 2.98 -10.84 -2.32
C GLY A 93 1.80 -9.89 -2.14
N SER A 94 1.14 -9.64 -3.26
CA SER A 94 -0.03 -8.77 -3.38
C SER A 94 -1.08 -9.49 -4.21
N LEU A 95 -2.23 -9.77 -3.58
CA LEU A 95 -3.41 -10.32 -4.23
C LEU A 95 -4.30 -9.16 -4.70
N LEU A 96 -4.43 -9.01 -6.02
CA LEU A 96 -5.20 -7.94 -6.66
C LEU A 96 -6.43 -8.52 -7.34
N TYR A 97 -7.46 -7.72 -7.50
CA TYR A 97 -8.67 -8.12 -8.21
C TYR A 97 -8.40 -8.23 -9.73
N LEU A 98 -8.93 -9.25 -10.40
CA LEU A 98 -8.87 -9.41 -11.86
C LEU A 98 -10.22 -9.93 -12.35
N VAL A 99 -11.00 -9.09 -13.04
CA VAL A 99 -12.37 -9.41 -13.50
C VAL A 99 -12.39 -10.66 -14.38
N GLU A 100 -11.34 -10.84 -15.17
CA GLU A 100 -11.19 -11.88 -16.17
C GLU A 100 -10.68 -13.21 -15.60
N SER A 101 -10.58 -13.34 -14.27
CA SER A 101 -10.11 -14.57 -13.62
C SER A 101 -11.07 -15.73 -13.87
N ASP A 102 -10.53 -16.84 -14.35
CA ASP A 102 -11.21 -18.12 -14.49
C ASP A 102 -10.30 -19.24 -13.98
N TYR A 103 -10.60 -19.72 -12.78
CA TYR A 103 -9.86 -20.78 -12.08
C TYR A 103 -10.16 -22.19 -12.61
N GLY A 104 -11.12 -22.33 -13.52
CA GLY A 104 -11.47 -23.60 -14.16
C GLY A 104 -12.29 -24.51 -13.25
N ASN A 105 -12.16 -25.83 -13.47
CA ASN A 105 -12.96 -26.82 -12.77
C ASN A 105 -12.56 -26.94 -11.28
N GLU A 106 -13.51 -26.72 -10.39
CA GLU A 106 -13.37 -26.86 -8.93
C GLU A 106 -13.21 -28.33 -8.48
N HIS A 107 -13.67 -29.27 -9.31
CA HIS A 107 -13.68 -30.72 -9.06
C HIS A 107 -12.50 -31.44 -9.73
N ARG A 108 -11.27 -30.97 -9.45
CA ARG A 108 -10.04 -31.65 -9.86
C ARG A 108 -9.55 -32.59 -8.75
N ASP A 109 -10.00 -33.85 -8.78
CA ASP A 109 -9.76 -34.83 -7.70
C ASP A 109 -8.28 -35.14 -7.42
N ALA A 110 -7.40 -34.98 -8.41
CA ALA A 110 -5.97 -35.22 -8.26
C ALA A 110 -5.22 -34.09 -7.53
N GLN A 111 -5.82 -32.91 -7.41
CA GLN A 111 -5.17 -31.71 -6.88
C GLN A 111 -5.66 -31.38 -5.48
N LYS A 112 -4.77 -30.78 -4.68
CA LYS A 112 -5.15 -30.25 -3.37
C LYS A 112 -5.83 -28.90 -3.54
N LYS A 113 -6.91 -28.68 -2.81
CA LYS A 113 -7.72 -27.47 -2.96
C LYS A 113 -7.23 -26.37 -2.03
N LEU A 114 -7.21 -25.14 -2.50
CA LEU A 114 -6.80 -23.96 -1.74
C LEU A 114 -7.76 -22.81 -2.04
N SER A 115 -8.34 -22.20 -1.01
CA SER A 115 -9.15 -21.00 -1.20
C SER A 115 -8.32 -19.86 -1.79
N VAL A 116 -8.90 -19.07 -2.69
CA VAL A 116 -8.26 -17.87 -3.24
C VAL A 116 -7.79 -16.91 -2.13
N GLY A 117 -8.56 -16.77 -1.05
CA GLY A 117 -8.19 -15.94 0.11
C GLY A 117 -7.01 -16.49 0.92
N GLY A 118 -6.75 -17.81 0.84
CA GLY A 118 -5.60 -18.47 1.44
C GLY A 118 -4.36 -18.51 0.53
N TRP A 119 -4.51 -18.17 -0.76
CA TRP A 119 -3.46 -18.35 -1.77
C TRP A 119 -2.17 -17.58 -1.43
N LEU A 120 -2.29 -16.29 -1.11
CA LEU A 120 -1.14 -15.48 -0.71
C LEU A 120 -0.50 -15.99 0.59
N GLN A 121 -1.31 -16.38 1.59
CA GLN A 121 -0.76 -16.86 2.86
C GLN A 121 0.03 -18.16 2.67
N TYR A 122 -0.49 -19.08 1.86
CA TYR A 122 0.25 -20.31 1.50
C TYR A 122 1.61 -19.99 0.88
N VAL A 123 1.68 -19.01 -0.02
CA VAL A 123 2.94 -18.60 -0.66
C VAL A 123 3.91 -18.01 0.34
N LEU A 124 3.48 -17.05 1.16
CA LEU A 124 4.32 -16.40 2.18
C LEU A 124 4.80 -17.39 3.25
N ASP A 125 3.96 -18.36 3.60
CA ASP A 125 4.30 -19.41 4.56
C ASP A 125 5.30 -20.44 4.00
N SER A 126 5.29 -20.69 2.68
CA SER A 126 5.93 -21.89 2.09
C SER A 126 7.25 -21.63 1.36
N PHE A 127 7.46 -20.41 0.86
CA PHE A 127 8.57 -20.08 -0.06
C PHE A 127 9.37 -18.87 0.41
N ALA A 128 10.68 -18.87 0.15
CA ALA A 128 11.56 -17.77 0.49
C ALA A 128 11.74 -16.77 -0.67
N THR A 129 11.57 -17.22 -1.92
CA THR A 129 11.88 -16.44 -3.12
C THR A 129 10.82 -16.64 -4.21
N VAL A 130 10.76 -15.72 -5.18
CA VAL A 130 9.88 -15.81 -6.35
C VAL A 130 10.18 -17.06 -7.18
N PRO A 131 11.45 -17.42 -7.49
CA PRO A 131 11.74 -18.66 -8.23
C PRO A 131 11.22 -19.93 -7.54
N GLU A 132 11.32 -20.02 -6.21
CA GLU A 132 10.76 -21.15 -5.45
C GLU A 132 9.24 -21.23 -5.57
N ALA A 133 8.56 -20.10 -5.38
CA ALA A 133 7.10 -20.04 -5.46
C ALA A 133 6.60 -20.35 -6.89
N VAL A 134 7.25 -19.80 -7.92
CA VAL A 134 6.91 -20.06 -9.32
C VAL A 134 7.10 -21.54 -9.66
N ALA A 135 8.25 -22.13 -9.32
CA ALA A 135 8.51 -23.55 -9.61
C ALA A 135 7.47 -24.47 -8.96
N ALA A 136 7.06 -24.16 -7.72
CA ALA A 136 6.03 -24.94 -7.03
C ALA A 136 4.63 -24.77 -7.66
N LEU A 137 4.22 -23.53 -7.97
CA LEU A 137 2.88 -23.25 -8.50
C LEU A 137 2.72 -23.69 -9.97
N GLN A 138 3.81 -23.72 -10.75
CA GLN A 138 3.82 -24.26 -12.12
C GLN A 138 3.52 -25.76 -12.20
N SER A 139 3.69 -26.50 -11.10
CA SER A 139 3.44 -27.95 -11.09
C SER A 139 1.96 -28.33 -11.24
N ASP A 140 1.04 -27.36 -11.17
CA ASP A 140 -0.42 -27.56 -11.20
C ASP A 140 -0.88 -28.57 -10.11
N ALA A 141 -0.18 -28.60 -8.96
CA ALA A 141 -0.54 -29.47 -7.83
C ALA A 141 -1.68 -28.91 -6.96
N VAL A 142 -1.98 -27.61 -7.11
CA VAL A 142 -2.94 -26.88 -6.29
C VAL A 142 -4.09 -26.36 -7.16
N ASN A 143 -5.32 -26.66 -6.75
CA ASN A 143 -6.53 -26.12 -7.36
C ASN A 143 -7.04 -24.92 -6.54
N ILE A 144 -7.07 -23.73 -7.14
CA ILE A 144 -7.61 -22.54 -6.49
C ILE A 144 -9.14 -22.56 -6.55
N ILE A 145 -9.78 -22.45 -5.38
CA ILE A 145 -11.24 -22.40 -5.24
C ILE A 145 -11.64 -20.99 -4.82
N ALA A 146 -12.54 -20.38 -5.59
CA ALA A 146 -12.92 -18.99 -5.43
C ALA A 146 -14.45 -18.86 -5.42
N PRO A 147 -15.13 -19.16 -4.30
CA PRO A 147 -16.55 -18.91 -4.17
C PRO A 147 -16.82 -17.40 -4.16
N ASP A 148 -18.04 -17.00 -4.53
CA ASP A 148 -18.45 -15.59 -4.45
C ASP A 148 -18.26 -15.03 -3.02
N LEU A 149 -17.87 -13.76 -2.95
CA LEU A 149 -17.75 -13.02 -1.70
C LEU A 149 -19.12 -12.85 -1.05
N PRO A 150 -19.20 -12.60 0.28
CA PRO A 150 -20.47 -12.33 0.96
C PRO A 150 -21.26 -11.13 0.38
N SER A 151 -20.59 -10.22 -0.34
CA SER A 151 -21.20 -9.11 -1.07
C SER A 151 -21.93 -9.54 -2.35
N GLY A 152 -21.68 -10.76 -2.84
CA GLY A 152 -22.13 -11.26 -4.15
C GLY A 152 -21.14 -10.99 -5.29
N ASP A 153 -20.03 -10.31 -5.03
CA ASP A 153 -18.96 -10.13 -6.03
C ASP A 153 -18.14 -11.42 -6.20
N ALA A 154 -17.67 -11.70 -7.41
CA ALA A 154 -16.79 -12.82 -7.67
C ALA A 154 -15.48 -12.66 -6.86
N ALA A 155 -14.94 -13.74 -6.27
CA ALA A 155 -13.62 -13.72 -5.65
C ALA A 155 -12.49 -13.85 -6.71
N ALA A 156 -12.53 -12.95 -7.70
CA ALA A 156 -11.69 -12.97 -8.88
C ALA A 156 -10.38 -12.20 -8.61
N ALA A 157 -9.25 -12.91 -8.60
CA ALA A 157 -7.98 -12.36 -8.18
C ALA A 157 -6.79 -12.98 -8.92
N HIS A 158 -5.75 -12.16 -9.06
CA HIS A 158 -4.42 -12.58 -9.49
C HIS A 158 -3.36 -12.19 -8.47
N LEU A 159 -2.22 -12.87 -8.51
CA LEU A 159 -1.17 -12.76 -7.52
C LEU A 159 0.08 -12.15 -8.16
N ALA A 160 0.56 -11.03 -7.60
CA ALA A 160 1.90 -10.52 -7.87
C ALA A 160 2.85 -10.90 -6.74
N LEU A 161 4.04 -11.35 -7.09
CA LEU A 161 5.13 -11.67 -6.17
C LEU A 161 6.37 -10.83 -6.48
N SER A 162 7.15 -10.55 -5.44
CA SER A 162 8.48 -9.96 -5.53
C SER A 162 9.35 -10.38 -4.35
N ASP A 163 10.66 -10.41 -4.54
CA ASP A 163 11.59 -10.74 -3.45
C ASP A 163 12.75 -9.75 -3.34
N ALA A 164 13.64 -9.96 -2.36
CA ALA A 164 14.82 -9.14 -2.16
C ALA A 164 15.94 -9.38 -3.21
N SER A 165 15.77 -10.34 -4.12
CA SER A 165 16.75 -10.75 -5.13
C SER A 165 16.37 -10.31 -6.56
N ASN A 166 15.56 -9.25 -6.69
CA ASN A 166 15.02 -8.76 -7.96
C ASN A 166 14.05 -9.72 -8.67
N GLY A 167 13.53 -10.72 -7.97
CA GLY A 167 12.50 -11.60 -8.49
C GLY A 167 11.17 -10.86 -8.60
N SER A 168 10.44 -11.06 -9.70
CA SER A 168 9.06 -10.59 -9.86
C SER A 168 8.28 -11.57 -10.70
N ALA A 169 7.05 -11.89 -10.27
CA ALA A 169 6.17 -12.77 -11.01
C ALA A 169 4.71 -12.32 -10.89
N ILE A 170 3.95 -12.54 -11.95
CA ILE A 170 2.50 -12.29 -12.01
C ILE A 170 1.84 -13.61 -12.39
N LEU A 171 0.83 -14.01 -11.61
CA LEU A 171 0.16 -15.30 -11.70
C LEU A 171 -1.32 -15.07 -11.88
N GLU A 172 -1.85 -15.43 -13.04
CA GLU A 172 -3.24 -15.23 -13.45
C GLU A 172 -3.87 -16.55 -13.83
N TYR A 173 -5.11 -16.80 -13.39
CA TYR A 173 -5.90 -17.91 -13.89
C TYR A 173 -6.77 -17.43 -15.05
N ILE A 174 -6.45 -17.84 -16.27
CA ILE A 174 -7.15 -17.43 -17.49
C ILE A 174 -7.62 -18.68 -18.24
N SER A 175 -8.92 -18.76 -18.52
CA SER A 175 -9.54 -19.92 -19.18
C SER A 175 -9.20 -21.25 -18.49
N GLY A 176 -9.27 -21.26 -17.16
CA GLY A 176 -9.03 -22.44 -16.32
C GLY A 176 -7.58 -22.88 -16.19
N ARG A 177 -6.61 -22.05 -16.60
CA ARG A 177 -5.18 -22.38 -16.56
C ARG A 177 -4.38 -21.27 -15.90
N LEU A 178 -3.38 -21.67 -15.11
CA LEU A 178 -2.41 -20.76 -14.54
C LEU A 178 -1.44 -20.26 -15.60
N VAL A 179 -1.50 -18.97 -15.90
CA VAL A 179 -0.54 -18.22 -16.73
C VAL A 179 0.42 -17.49 -15.78
N ILE A 180 1.72 -17.61 -16.04
CA ILE A 180 2.75 -16.98 -15.20
C ILE A 180 3.71 -16.16 -16.05
N HIS A 181 3.77 -14.86 -15.76
CA HIS A 181 4.81 -13.96 -16.24
C HIS A 181 5.89 -13.86 -15.18
N ASN A 182 7.04 -14.49 -15.40
CA ASN A 182 8.16 -14.51 -14.45
C ASN A 182 9.37 -13.78 -15.02
N GLY A 183 9.88 -12.78 -14.31
CA GLY A 183 11.03 -11.98 -14.72
C GLY A 183 11.06 -10.60 -14.07
N SER A 184 12.28 -10.08 -13.86
CA SER A 184 12.52 -8.79 -13.20
C SER A 184 11.94 -7.59 -13.96
N GLN A 185 11.58 -7.75 -15.23
CA GLN A 185 10.93 -6.72 -16.05
C GLN A 185 9.46 -6.47 -15.65
N TYR A 186 8.79 -7.45 -15.02
CA TYR A 186 7.37 -7.35 -14.68
C TYR A 186 7.16 -6.59 -13.36
N LYS A 187 7.44 -5.28 -13.39
CA LYS A 187 7.49 -4.44 -12.18
C LYS A 187 6.16 -3.79 -11.82
N VAL A 188 5.27 -3.61 -12.80
CA VAL A 188 3.96 -2.99 -12.61
C VAL A 188 2.87 -4.01 -12.89
N MET A 189 1.78 -3.96 -12.12
CA MET A 189 0.56 -4.71 -12.34
C MET A 189 -0.65 -3.88 -11.91
N THR A 190 -1.73 -3.89 -12.69
CA THR A 190 -3.05 -3.40 -12.27
C THR A 190 -4.06 -4.53 -12.37
N ASN A 191 -5.35 -4.25 -12.24
CA ASN A 191 -6.39 -5.27 -12.13
C ASN A 191 -6.74 -5.98 -13.44
N SER A 192 -6.90 -5.24 -14.53
CA SER A 192 -7.51 -5.70 -15.79
C SER A 192 -6.99 -4.82 -16.93
N PRO A 193 -7.02 -5.29 -18.18
CA PRO A 193 -7.29 -6.67 -18.64
C PRO A 193 -6.22 -7.67 -18.15
N PRO A 194 -6.21 -8.96 -18.57
CA PRO A 194 -5.10 -9.87 -18.28
C PRO A 194 -3.74 -9.27 -18.66
N TYR A 195 -2.68 -9.72 -18.00
CA TYR A 195 -1.40 -9.02 -18.00
C TYR A 195 -0.78 -8.85 -19.39
N ASP A 196 -0.92 -9.83 -20.29
CA ASP A 196 -0.47 -9.71 -21.68
C ASP A 196 -1.11 -8.51 -22.41
N GLU A 197 -2.39 -8.26 -22.16
CA GLU A 197 -3.10 -7.10 -22.71
C GLU A 197 -2.66 -5.81 -22.03
N GLN A 198 -2.38 -5.81 -20.71
CA GLN A 198 -1.80 -4.66 -20.02
C GLN A 198 -0.45 -4.26 -20.64
N LEU A 199 0.40 -5.23 -20.94
CA LEU A 199 1.68 -5.02 -21.62
C LEU A 199 1.48 -4.43 -23.03
N ALA A 200 0.55 -4.98 -23.81
CA ALA A 200 0.25 -4.49 -25.15
C ALA A 200 -0.28 -3.05 -25.16
N LEU A 201 -1.19 -2.72 -24.23
CA LEU A 201 -1.72 -1.35 -24.08
C LEU A 201 -0.63 -0.37 -23.64
N THR A 202 0.33 -0.82 -22.84
CA THR A 202 1.44 0.03 -22.38
C THR A 202 2.43 0.32 -23.49
N ALA A 203 2.71 -0.66 -24.37
CA ALA A 203 3.56 -0.45 -25.53
C ALA A 203 3.04 0.69 -26.44
N TYR A 204 1.71 0.85 -26.56
CA TYR A 204 1.12 2.00 -27.24
C TYR A 204 1.49 3.33 -26.54
N TRP A 205 1.33 3.41 -25.23
CA TRP A 205 1.63 4.63 -24.46
C TRP A 205 3.11 4.98 -24.42
N GLU A 206 3.99 3.98 -24.46
CA GLU A 206 5.44 4.21 -24.62
C GLU A 206 5.76 4.92 -25.94
N GLY A 207 5.08 4.56 -27.03
CA GLY A 207 5.22 5.22 -28.33
C GLY A 207 4.73 6.68 -28.36
N VAL A 208 3.74 7.03 -27.52
CA VAL A 208 3.27 8.42 -27.36
C VAL A 208 4.31 9.27 -26.60
N GLY A 209 5.03 8.65 -25.66
CA GLY A 209 6.00 9.32 -24.79
C GLY A 209 5.32 10.04 -23.63
N GLY A 210 5.54 9.56 -22.40
CA GLY A 210 4.85 10.07 -21.22
C GLY A 210 5.15 11.54 -20.84
N ASN A 211 6.21 12.13 -21.38
CA ASN A 211 6.47 13.58 -21.26
C ASN A 211 5.56 14.42 -22.16
N THR A 212 5.01 13.85 -23.23
CA THR A 212 4.08 14.51 -24.14
C THR A 212 2.65 14.35 -23.65
N PHE A 213 2.25 13.11 -23.33
CA PHE A 213 0.91 12.82 -22.82
C PHE A 213 0.88 11.53 -22.01
N LEU A 214 0.12 11.54 -20.92
CA LEU A 214 -0.27 10.35 -20.19
C LEU A 214 -1.78 10.33 -19.98
N PRO A 215 -2.42 9.16 -20.04
CA PRO A 215 -3.84 9.06 -19.81
C PRO A 215 -4.20 9.44 -18.36
N GLY A 216 -5.18 10.34 -18.21
CA GLY A 216 -5.55 10.93 -16.93
C GLY A 216 -6.69 10.24 -16.17
N THR A 217 -7.35 9.22 -16.75
CA THR A 217 -8.51 8.60 -16.09
C THR A 217 -8.10 7.62 -15.00
N HIS A 218 -9.08 7.01 -14.33
CA HIS A 218 -8.86 6.04 -13.25
C HIS A 218 -8.94 4.57 -13.71
N ARG A 219 -9.12 4.34 -15.02
CA ARG A 219 -9.10 2.99 -15.59
C ARG A 219 -7.79 2.29 -15.29
N ALA A 220 -7.84 0.97 -15.17
CA ALA A 220 -6.70 0.10 -14.92
C ALA A 220 -5.53 0.32 -15.87
N ALA A 221 -5.81 0.34 -17.18
CA ALA A 221 -4.82 0.56 -18.23
C ALA A 221 -4.17 1.94 -18.13
N ASP A 222 -4.95 2.98 -17.80
CA ASP A 222 -4.45 4.34 -17.63
C ASP A 222 -3.52 4.44 -16.41
N ARG A 223 -3.90 3.81 -15.29
CA ARG A 223 -3.06 3.71 -14.10
C ARG A 223 -1.78 2.92 -14.38
N PHE A 224 -1.88 1.82 -15.14
CA PHE A 224 -0.73 1.03 -15.55
C PHE A 224 0.25 1.85 -16.37
N ALA A 225 -0.23 2.59 -17.38
CA ALA A 225 0.61 3.42 -18.23
C ALA A 225 1.31 4.53 -17.43
N ARG A 226 0.58 5.24 -16.58
CA ARG A 226 1.16 6.26 -15.69
C ARG A 226 2.18 5.69 -14.74
N LEU A 227 1.85 4.57 -14.09
CA LEU A 227 2.73 3.94 -13.11
C LEU A 227 3.99 3.40 -13.77
N SER A 228 3.87 2.76 -14.93
CA SER A 228 5.00 2.24 -15.72
C SER A 228 5.92 3.36 -16.17
N PHE A 229 5.38 4.44 -16.74
CA PHE A 229 6.17 5.60 -17.12
C PHE A 229 6.87 6.23 -15.91
N ASN A 230 6.12 6.55 -14.85
CA ASN A 230 6.68 7.22 -13.67
C ASN A 230 7.73 6.35 -12.97
N LEU A 231 7.53 5.03 -12.88
CA LEU A 231 8.49 4.11 -12.29
C LEU A 231 9.84 4.12 -13.02
N HIS A 232 9.83 4.24 -14.35
CA HIS A 232 11.06 4.36 -15.14
C HIS A 232 11.66 5.77 -15.09
N ALA A 233 10.84 6.81 -14.96
CA ALA A 233 11.26 8.20 -14.98
C ALA A 233 11.82 8.70 -13.63
N VAL A 234 11.38 8.12 -12.50
CA VAL A 234 11.87 8.54 -11.19
C VAL A 234 13.35 8.20 -11.00
N PRO A 235 14.17 9.12 -10.49
CA PRO A 235 15.56 8.82 -10.14
C PRO A 235 15.63 7.73 -9.07
N LYS A 236 16.65 6.88 -9.16
CA LYS A 236 16.97 5.92 -8.11
C LYS A 236 17.36 6.67 -6.83
N ALA A 237 16.52 6.57 -5.81
CA ALA A 237 16.70 7.07 -4.46
C ALA A 237 18.02 6.57 -3.85
N SER A 238 18.72 7.46 -3.15
CA SER A 238 20.01 7.20 -2.51
C SER A 238 19.90 6.68 -1.08
N THR A 239 18.71 6.74 -0.47
CA THR A 239 18.47 6.25 0.89
C THR A 239 17.15 5.49 0.95
N SER A 240 17.05 4.55 1.90
CA SER A 240 15.82 3.79 2.17
C SER A 240 14.63 4.68 2.52
N GLN A 241 14.85 5.80 3.23
CA GLN A 241 13.77 6.77 3.50
C GLN A 241 13.26 7.42 2.20
N LEU A 242 14.17 7.85 1.31
CA LEU A 242 13.79 8.41 0.01
C LEU A 242 13.16 7.34 -0.88
N ALA A 243 13.63 6.10 -0.85
CA ALA A 243 13.03 5.00 -1.60
C ALA A 243 11.58 4.76 -1.19
N VAL A 244 11.30 4.67 0.12
CA VAL A 244 9.93 4.55 0.64
C VAL A 244 9.07 5.75 0.22
N ALA A 245 9.60 6.98 0.31
CA ALA A 245 8.89 8.18 -0.13
C ALA A 245 8.59 8.18 -1.64
N THR A 246 9.55 7.74 -2.47
CA THR A 246 9.39 7.58 -3.92
C THR A 246 8.31 6.56 -4.25
N VAL A 247 8.31 5.40 -3.59
CA VAL A 247 7.27 4.39 -3.85
C VAL A 247 5.89 4.89 -3.40
N PHE A 248 5.80 5.56 -2.25
CA PHE A 248 4.54 6.20 -1.84
C PHE A 248 4.07 7.27 -2.84
N SER A 249 4.97 8.09 -3.40
CA SER A 249 4.57 9.10 -4.39
C SER A 249 4.04 8.46 -5.67
N LEU A 250 4.68 7.38 -6.14
CA LEU A 250 4.22 6.59 -7.28
C LEU A 250 2.81 6.04 -7.04
N VAL A 251 2.58 5.30 -5.96
CA VAL A 251 1.25 4.69 -5.70
C VAL A 251 0.18 5.72 -5.34
N ARG A 252 0.54 6.85 -4.72
CA ARG A 252 -0.41 7.96 -4.49
C ARG A 252 -0.84 8.61 -5.81
N SER A 253 0.09 8.77 -6.76
CA SER A 253 -0.20 9.39 -8.06
C SER A 253 -1.22 8.62 -8.91
N ILE A 254 -1.35 7.31 -8.68
CA ILE A 254 -2.30 6.44 -9.39
C ILE A 254 -3.49 6.02 -8.54
N SER A 255 -3.55 6.43 -7.27
CA SER A 255 -4.69 6.14 -6.39
C SER A 255 -5.98 6.77 -6.94
N VAL A 256 -7.09 6.06 -6.82
CA VAL A 256 -8.42 6.59 -7.14
C VAL A 256 -8.92 7.44 -5.97
N PRO A 257 -9.34 8.71 -6.20
CA PRO A 257 -9.82 9.58 -5.14
C PRO A 257 -10.94 8.96 -4.30
N LEU A 258 -10.91 9.20 -2.99
CA LEU A 258 -11.92 8.71 -2.07
C LEU A 258 -13.29 9.33 -2.37
N GLY A 259 -14.31 8.48 -2.52
CA GLY A 259 -15.68 8.90 -2.80
C GLY A 259 -15.97 9.12 -4.29
N LEU A 260 -14.97 8.93 -5.16
CA LEU A 260 -15.19 8.95 -6.60
C LEU A 260 -15.97 7.70 -7.00
N ALA A 261 -17.13 7.93 -7.61
CA ALA A 261 -17.98 6.91 -8.21
C ALA A 261 -18.30 7.34 -9.65
N ASP A 262 -18.21 6.41 -10.60
CA ASP A 262 -18.60 6.66 -11.99
C ASP A 262 -19.88 5.85 -12.29
N PRO A 263 -21.04 6.50 -12.52
CA PRO A 263 -22.28 5.80 -12.86
C PRO A 263 -22.20 4.95 -14.13
N ARG A 264 -21.30 5.28 -15.07
CA ARG A 264 -21.07 4.51 -16.31
C ARG A 264 -20.07 3.37 -16.09
N HIS A 265 -19.30 3.44 -15.02
CA HIS A 265 -18.37 2.41 -14.61
C HIS A 265 -18.60 2.11 -13.13
N PRO A 266 -19.72 1.45 -12.75
CA PRO A 266 -20.10 1.23 -11.36
C PRO A 266 -19.05 0.47 -10.55
N ASN A 267 -18.15 -0.23 -11.24
CA ASN A 267 -17.03 -0.93 -10.64
C ASN A 267 -15.76 -0.05 -10.56
N LEU A 268 -15.81 1.25 -10.77
CA LEU A 268 -14.66 2.10 -10.46
C LEU A 268 -14.63 2.33 -8.94
N ALA A 269 -13.62 1.75 -8.27
CA ALA A 269 -13.53 1.73 -6.83
C ALA A 269 -12.55 2.79 -6.28
N SER A 270 -12.90 3.40 -5.15
CA SER A 270 -12.01 4.34 -4.43
C SER A 270 -10.83 3.61 -3.78
N THR A 271 -9.65 4.24 -3.74
CA THR A 271 -8.53 3.74 -2.93
C THR A 271 -8.89 3.82 -1.44
N ARG A 272 -8.74 2.69 -0.73
CA ARG A 272 -9.00 2.56 0.71
C ARG A 272 -7.74 2.67 1.54
N TRP A 273 -6.67 2.03 1.09
CA TRP A 273 -5.37 2.08 1.73
C TRP A 273 -4.26 1.79 0.72
N ARG A 274 -3.03 2.08 1.14
CA ARG A 274 -1.80 1.84 0.39
C ARG A 274 -0.79 1.16 1.30
N SER A 275 0.07 0.32 0.73
CA SER A 275 1.21 -0.25 1.43
C SER A 275 2.49 0.01 0.66
N VAL A 276 3.60 0.08 1.38
CA VAL A 276 4.96 0.05 0.83
C VAL A 276 5.77 -0.92 1.67
N THR A 277 6.53 -1.78 1.05
CA THR A 277 7.35 -2.79 1.74
C THR A 277 8.80 -2.65 1.33
N ASP A 278 9.70 -2.51 2.31
CA ASP A 278 11.15 -2.64 2.13
C ASP A 278 11.51 -4.11 2.27
N HIS A 279 11.86 -4.76 1.15
CA HIS A 279 12.18 -6.19 1.12
C HIS A 279 13.45 -6.52 1.91
N THR A 280 14.41 -5.59 1.95
CA THR A 280 15.73 -5.83 2.52
C THR A 280 15.69 -5.71 4.04
N LYS A 281 14.92 -4.73 4.55
CA LYS A 281 14.83 -4.44 5.98
C LYS A 281 13.62 -5.07 6.66
N GLY A 282 12.76 -5.77 5.92
CA GLY A 282 11.55 -6.37 6.48
C GLY A 282 10.61 -5.34 7.11
N LYS A 283 10.43 -4.18 6.46
CA LYS A 283 9.55 -3.10 6.96
C LYS A 283 8.31 -2.97 6.10
N TYR A 284 7.15 -3.11 6.71
CA TYR A 284 5.84 -3.03 6.07
C TYR A 284 5.14 -1.73 6.48
N TYR A 285 5.08 -0.77 5.57
CA TYR A 285 4.45 0.54 5.75
C TYR A 285 3.00 0.48 5.30
N PHE A 286 2.11 1.17 6.02
CA PHE A 286 0.68 1.20 5.74
C PHE A 286 0.13 2.63 5.86
N ASP A 287 -0.67 3.02 4.87
CA ASP A 287 -1.25 4.35 4.70
C ASP A 287 -2.75 4.19 4.41
N SER A 288 -3.60 4.52 5.39
CA SER A 288 -5.05 4.54 5.21
C SER A 288 -5.48 5.86 4.56
N VAL A 289 -6.34 5.81 3.54
CA VAL A 289 -6.79 7.06 2.87
C VAL A 289 -7.69 7.90 3.77
N ILE A 290 -8.41 7.28 4.71
CA ILE A 290 -9.30 7.97 5.65
C ILE A 290 -8.58 8.48 6.91
N ASN A 291 -7.37 7.99 7.19
CA ASN A 291 -6.55 8.42 8.32
C ASN A 291 -5.20 8.92 7.78
N PRO A 292 -4.95 10.24 7.71
CA PRO A 292 -3.79 10.81 7.04
C PRO A 292 -2.50 10.64 7.87
N SER A 293 -2.10 9.39 8.05
CA SER A 293 -0.91 8.99 8.81
C SER A 293 -0.39 7.67 8.25
N VAL A 294 0.92 7.63 8.05
CA VAL A 294 1.64 6.42 7.68
C VAL A 294 2.28 5.85 8.95
N PHE A 295 2.03 4.59 9.23
CA PHE A 295 2.78 3.82 10.22
C PHE A 295 3.47 2.65 9.54
N TRP A 296 4.37 1.97 10.25
CA TRP A 296 5.01 0.77 9.74
C TRP A 296 5.17 -0.28 10.82
N VAL A 297 5.26 -1.52 10.37
CA VAL A 297 5.63 -2.68 11.15
C VAL A 297 7.04 -3.08 10.75
N ASP A 298 7.91 -3.24 11.75
CA ASP A 298 9.29 -3.66 11.57
C ASP A 298 9.42 -5.10 12.04
N MET A 299 9.66 -6.03 11.10
CA MET A 299 9.66 -7.47 11.40
C MET A 299 10.71 -7.86 12.44
N GLU A 300 11.85 -7.16 12.48
CA GLU A 300 12.92 -7.41 13.48
C GLU A 300 12.47 -7.11 14.91
N ASN A 301 11.47 -6.23 15.08
CA ASN A 301 10.95 -5.82 16.39
C ASN A 301 9.71 -6.60 16.83
N ILE A 302 9.33 -7.65 16.10
CA ILE A 302 8.22 -8.52 16.47
C ILE A 302 8.77 -9.74 17.21
N ASP A 303 8.25 -9.96 18.41
CA ASP A 303 8.40 -11.25 19.06
C ASP A 303 7.38 -12.24 18.47
N PHE A 304 7.87 -13.15 17.62
CA PHE A 304 7.08 -14.22 17.04
C PHE A 304 6.93 -15.43 18.00
N THR A 305 7.53 -15.39 19.17
CA THR A 305 7.38 -16.44 20.18
C THR A 305 6.14 -16.16 21.05
N GLY A 306 5.21 -17.12 21.14
CA GLY A 306 4.08 -17.04 22.08
C GLY A 306 2.91 -16.11 21.70
N VAL A 307 2.69 -15.83 20.41
CA VAL A 307 1.54 -15.00 19.97
C VAL A 307 0.21 -15.72 20.23
N ASP A 308 -0.48 -15.35 21.31
CA ASP A 308 -1.90 -15.63 21.51
C ASP A 308 -2.72 -14.78 20.52
N PHE A 309 -3.37 -15.46 19.58
CA PHE A 309 -4.09 -14.86 18.44
C PHE A 309 -5.25 -13.94 18.84
N GLN A 310 -5.73 -13.98 20.08
CA GLN A 310 -6.74 -13.04 20.57
C GLN A 310 -6.16 -11.68 21.02
N ALA A 311 -4.86 -11.62 21.35
CA ALA A 311 -4.23 -10.45 21.96
C ALA A 311 -3.69 -9.41 20.96
N TYR A 312 -3.61 -9.76 19.66
CA TYR A 312 -3.22 -8.81 18.60
C TYR A 312 -4.41 -8.10 17.94
N LYS A 313 -5.55 -7.96 18.64
CA LYS A 313 -6.58 -6.98 18.31
C LYS A 313 -6.05 -5.58 18.63
N MET A 314 -5.33 -4.95 17.71
CA MET A 314 -5.22 -3.50 17.43
C MET A 314 -5.27 -2.43 18.57
N GLN A 315 -5.17 -2.77 19.86
CA GLN A 315 -5.01 -1.81 20.96
C GLN A 315 -3.57 -1.28 21.03
N LYS A 316 -2.61 -1.98 20.39
CA LYS A 316 -1.22 -1.52 20.28
C LYS A 316 -1.04 -0.43 19.22
N GLN A 317 -1.97 -0.30 18.26
CA GLN A 317 -1.96 0.81 17.30
C GLN A 317 -2.28 2.14 17.99
N LEU A 318 -3.08 2.12 19.07
CA LEU A 318 -3.26 3.29 19.93
C LEU A 318 -1.97 3.65 20.68
N ARG A 319 -1.19 2.66 21.14
CA ARG A 319 0.11 2.91 21.81
C ARG A 319 1.20 3.42 20.87
N LEU A 320 1.29 2.90 19.65
CA LEU A 320 2.25 3.39 18.63
C LEU A 320 1.89 4.78 18.12
N THR A 321 0.60 5.08 17.92
CA THR A 321 0.15 6.43 17.59
C THR A 321 0.38 7.41 18.76
N ILE A 322 0.24 6.98 20.01
CA ILE A 322 0.61 7.78 21.19
C ILE A 322 2.12 8.00 21.26
N ASP A 323 2.96 7.01 20.97
CA ASP A 323 4.42 7.19 20.95
C ASP A 323 4.88 8.04 19.77
N TYR A 324 4.23 7.94 18.61
CA TYR A 324 4.49 8.81 17.46
C TYR A 324 3.98 10.23 17.72
N ALA A 325 2.80 10.40 18.32
CA ALA A 325 2.29 11.69 18.77
C ALA A 325 3.18 12.30 19.88
N ARG A 326 3.70 11.50 20.81
CA ARG A 326 4.68 11.95 21.81
C ARG A 326 5.99 12.38 21.17
N ARG A 327 6.50 11.63 20.19
CA ARG A 327 7.69 12.04 19.42
C ARG A 327 7.41 13.30 18.60
N ALA A 328 6.24 13.41 17.98
CA ALA A 328 5.82 14.60 17.22
C ALA A 328 5.71 15.84 18.12
N VAL A 329 5.12 15.70 19.32
CA VAL A 329 5.07 16.74 20.36
C VAL A 329 6.47 17.10 20.85
N LEU A 330 7.37 16.12 21.02
CA LEU A 330 8.77 16.38 21.37
C LEU A 330 9.48 17.16 20.26
N THR A 331 9.30 16.81 18.97
CA THR A 331 9.85 17.60 17.85
C THR A 331 9.20 18.98 17.73
N ALA A 332 7.90 19.13 17.99
CA ALA A 332 7.22 20.41 17.98
C ALA A 332 7.73 21.32 19.11
N ALA A 333 7.92 20.77 20.33
CA ALA A 333 8.53 21.48 21.44
C ALA A 333 10.01 21.82 21.18
N GLN A 334 10.76 20.93 20.52
CA GLN A 334 12.14 21.22 20.06
C GLN A 334 12.16 22.30 18.97
N LEU A 335 11.17 22.33 18.09
CA LEU A 335 11.01 23.35 17.06
C LEU A 335 10.62 24.69 17.69
N GLU A 336 9.70 24.71 18.65
CA GLU A 336 9.35 25.90 19.43
C GLU A 336 10.53 26.44 20.24
N ASP A 337 11.32 25.57 20.88
CA ASP A 337 12.56 25.95 21.56
C ASP A 337 13.61 26.48 20.58
N SER A 338 13.72 25.89 19.39
CA SER A 338 14.62 26.37 18.33
C SER A 338 14.18 27.72 17.77
N ILE A 339 12.87 27.93 17.56
CA ILE A 339 12.29 29.22 17.16
C ILE A 339 12.46 30.24 18.28
N GLY A 340 12.27 29.85 19.55
CA GLY A 340 12.49 30.70 20.72
C GLY A 340 13.95 31.14 20.84
N LYS A 341 14.91 30.22 20.67
CA LYS A 341 16.34 30.52 20.63
C LYS A 341 16.72 31.40 19.44
N ALA A 342 16.18 31.13 18.25
CA ALA A 342 16.38 31.96 17.08
C ALA A 342 15.81 33.38 17.28
N SER A 343 14.63 33.49 17.88
CA SER A 343 13.99 34.77 18.19
C SER A 343 14.72 35.53 19.30
N ALA A 344 15.26 34.85 20.31
CA ALA A 344 16.10 35.45 21.34
C ALA A 344 17.44 35.94 20.78
N LEU A 345 18.06 35.16 19.90
CA LEU A 345 19.28 35.55 19.19
C LEU A 345 19.02 36.74 18.26
N ALA A 346 17.89 36.76 17.55
CA ALA A 346 17.46 37.89 16.74
C ALA A 346 17.26 39.15 17.60
N ASN A 347 16.56 39.04 18.74
CA ASN A 347 16.37 40.15 19.68
C ASN A 347 17.69 40.63 20.32
N GLN A 348 18.62 39.73 20.61
CA GLN A 348 19.94 40.07 21.12
C GLN A 348 20.80 40.77 20.05
N THR A 349 20.67 40.34 18.79
CA THR A 349 21.34 40.96 17.64
C THR A 349 20.77 42.35 17.38
N VAL A 350 19.44 42.51 17.36
CA VAL A 350 18.75 43.80 17.24
C VAL A 350 19.07 44.71 18.43
N GLY A 351 19.13 44.17 19.65
CA GLY A 351 19.51 44.90 20.86
C GLY A 351 20.97 45.38 20.84
N ARG A 352 21.90 44.55 20.32
CA ARG A 352 23.30 44.95 20.09
C ARG A 352 23.41 45.99 18.98
N SER A 353 22.65 45.86 17.91
CA SER A 353 22.58 46.87 16.84
C SER A 353 21.99 48.19 17.35
N ALA A 354 20.99 48.15 18.24
CA ALA A 354 20.42 49.33 18.88
C ALA A 354 21.39 50.01 19.86
N GLN A 355 22.25 49.24 20.56
CA GLN A 355 23.35 49.80 21.36
C GLN A 355 24.47 50.39 20.49
N PHE A 356 24.73 49.80 19.32
CA PHE A 356 25.69 50.33 18.34
C PHE A 356 25.20 51.61 17.66
N LEU A 357 23.88 51.78 17.54
CA LEU A 357 23.22 52.94 16.93
C LEU A 357 22.87 54.07 17.91
N ASN A 358 23.27 53.96 19.19
CA ASN A 358 23.09 55.01 20.19
C ASN A 358 24.10 56.17 20.01
N LEU A 359 24.16 56.72 18.79
CA LEU A 359 24.73 58.04 18.52
C LEU A 359 23.79 59.11 19.11
N PRO A 360 24.33 60.20 19.67
CA PRO A 360 23.53 61.25 20.29
C PRO A 360 22.65 61.93 19.23
N GLY A 361 21.33 61.74 19.29
CA GLY A 361 20.39 62.43 18.40
C GLY A 361 19.04 61.75 18.11
N PHE A 362 18.79 60.50 18.51
CA PHE A 362 17.50 59.84 18.28
C PHE A 362 16.62 59.78 19.55
N PRO A 363 15.30 60.03 19.46
CA PRO A 363 14.41 60.14 20.63
C PRO A 363 14.14 58.77 21.29
N PRO A 364 13.80 58.75 22.60
CA PRO A 364 13.81 57.53 23.40
C PRO A 364 12.66 56.56 23.06
N ALA A 365 13.03 55.28 22.88
CA ALA A 365 12.37 53.98 23.15
C ALA A 365 10.83 53.79 23.12
N GLY A 366 10.03 54.77 22.68
CA GLY A 366 8.56 54.72 22.70
C GLY A 366 7.89 54.36 21.38
N LEU A 367 8.63 54.26 20.28
CA LEU A 367 8.05 54.21 18.93
C LEU A 367 8.11 52.85 18.21
N TRP A 368 8.64 51.80 18.84
CA TRP A 368 8.75 50.47 18.22
C TRP A 368 8.32 49.33 19.15
N ARG A 369 7.14 49.46 19.78
CA ARG A 369 6.40 48.27 20.21
C ARG A 369 5.27 48.02 19.21
N PRO A 370 5.30 46.93 18.42
CA PRO A 370 4.09 46.52 17.73
C PRO A 370 3.01 46.26 18.80
N PRO A 371 1.74 46.60 18.55
CA PRO A 371 0.68 46.30 19.50
C PRO A 371 0.65 44.78 19.74
N PRO A 372 0.41 44.32 20.98
CA PRO A 372 0.21 42.90 21.21
C PRO A 372 -0.95 42.41 20.34
N PRO A 373 -0.87 41.18 19.79
CA PRO A 373 -1.94 40.63 18.99
C PRO A 373 -3.24 40.67 19.81
N LYS A 374 -4.22 41.44 19.33
CA LYS A 374 -5.59 41.39 19.86
C LYS A 374 -6.14 40.01 19.55
N GLY A 375 -6.27 39.18 20.58
CA GLY A 375 -6.92 37.88 20.46
C GLY A 375 -6.18 36.69 21.05
N PHE A 376 -5.47 36.84 22.17
CA PHE A 376 -5.31 35.74 23.13
C PHE A 376 -5.39 36.34 24.52
N GLY A 377 -6.63 36.37 25.04
CA GLY A 377 -6.88 36.61 26.44
C GLY A 377 -6.20 35.55 27.30
N GLU A 378 -6.00 35.92 28.55
CA GLU A 378 -5.39 35.17 29.63
C GLU A 378 -5.69 33.67 29.58
N ARG A 379 -4.64 32.87 29.85
CA ARG A 379 -4.72 31.42 29.98
C ARG A 379 -5.81 31.03 30.98
N PRO A 380 -6.65 30.02 30.65
CA PRO A 380 -7.09 29.03 31.61
C PRO A 380 -6.25 27.78 31.39
N SER A 381 -5.52 27.35 32.41
CA SER A 381 -4.70 26.13 32.42
C SER A 381 -5.48 24.82 32.28
N ASP A 382 -6.78 24.86 32.02
CA ASP A 382 -7.68 23.73 32.26
C ASP A 382 -8.45 23.25 31.00
N MET A 383 -8.05 23.65 29.79
CA MET A 383 -8.70 23.18 28.53
C MET A 383 -8.12 21.90 27.91
N ALA A 384 -7.19 21.21 28.59
CA ALA A 384 -6.70 19.91 28.12
C ALA A 384 -7.74 18.76 28.20
N PRO A 385 -8.68 18.71 29.17
CA PRO A 385 -9.67 17.62 29.23
C PRO A 385 -10.88 17.85 28.30
N ALA A 386 -11.34 19.10 28.10
CA ALA A 386 -12.60 19.37 27.41
C ALA A 386 -12.55 19.22 25.88
N PHE A 387 -11.37 19.38 25.25
CA PHE A 387 -11.21 19.16 23.82
C PHE A 387 -11.16 17.67 23.45
N LEU A 388 -10.79 16.81 24.41
CA LEU A 388 -10.79 15.35 24.22
C LEU A 388 -12.21 14.76 24.31
N ASP A 389 -13.10 15.31 25.13
CA ASP A 389 -14.49 14.83 25.25
C ASP A 389 -15.37 15.17 24.03
N PHE A 390 -15.05 16.23 23.27
CA PHE A 390 -15.77 16.56 22.02
C PHE A 390 -15.41 15.65 20.83
N MET A 391 -14.25 14.99 20.88
CA MET A 391 -13.74 14.15 19.78
C MET A 391 -14.15 12.66 19.90
N TYR A 392 -14.89 12.28 20.95
CA TYR A 392 -15.31 10.89 21.23
C TYR A 392 -16.83 10.67 21.37
N GLN A 393 -17.65 11.58 20.81
CA GLN A 393 -19.02 11.26 20.36
C GLN A 393 -19.03 11.17 18.84
#